data_AF-A0A9D5Q923-F1
#
_entry.id   AF-A0A9D5Q923-F1
#
_cell.length_a   1.000
_cell.length_b   1.000
_cell.length_c   1.000
_cell.angle_alpha   90.00
_cell.angle_beta   90.00
_cell.angle_gamma   90.00
#
_symmetry.space_group_name_H-M   'P 1'
#
loop_
_entity.id
_entity.type
_entity.pdbx_description
1 polymer ?
#
loop_
_entity_poly.entity_id
_entity_poly.type
_entity_poly.pdbx_seq_one_letter_code
_entity_poly.pdbx_strand_id
1 'polypeptide(L)'
;MKQAGFLRVCSLVLILALSVGCGKSGPQEFVILSGSENESLEPILHEFGEEHDVTIIMQYKGSVDIMRELSQEGTLPYDAVWPANSLWISLGDRLRRVKHAKSIMISPVVFGIRKSLAQELGFIGQEVRVRDILDAIRQDRLQFMMTSATQSNSGASAYIGFLYALLGHPDILTLADLHSPELRQDIQELFAGIHRSSGSSGWLKDLFLTGNYDAMVNYESMIIEANQELVRKGQEPLYAVYPVDGIVFSDSPLGYIDQGEDDEEKEALFQALQAYLLSDEVQETLSRFGRRTGVGGVMGEVDTTVFNPEWGIDVDRILSPIPLPSAEVIRAALTMYQTEFRKPSLTVFCLDFSGSMKGEGAAQLKQAMELLLDQEQAKEYLINASSHDHTIVIPFNSRPQRGWQTVGNDTQELAALLSQIKALAPGGGTDIYTAAQHGLQLMAEMEQLDTYVPAIILMTDGKSEGSFAGFENTWRRFGLDIPVFGILFGDASAGQLEDLARLTRGRVFDGRHDLVQAFRKAKGYN
;
A
#
# COMPACT_ATOMS: atom_id res chain seq x y z
N MET A 1 -46.06 -41.14 -52.69
CA MET A 1 -45.62 -39.73 -52.59
C MET A 1 -44.73 -39.60 -51.35
N LYS A 2 -43.60 -38.93 -51.49
CA LYS A 2 -42.44 -38.89 -50.57
C LYS A 2 -42.84 -38.50 -49.13
N GLN A 3 -42.25 -39.17 -48.15
CA GLN A 3 -42.10 -38.67 -46.78
C GLN A 3 -40.63 -38.78 -46.33
N ALA A 4 -40.25 -37.77 -45.55
CA ALA A 4 -38.92 -37.46 -45.07
C ALA A 4 -38.45 -38.39 -43.94
N GLY A 5 -37.13 -38.49 -43.78
CA GLY A 5 -36.48 -39.15 -42.65
C GLY A 5 -35.07 -38.61 -42.46
N PHE A 6 -34.89 -37.89 -41.36
CA PHE A 6 -33.67 -37.28 -40.82
C PHE A 6 -32.53 -38.31 -40.65
N LEU A 7 -31.28 -37.92 -40.95
CA LEU A 7 -30.10 -38.56 -40.35
C LEU A 7 -29.04 -37.50 -40.01
N ARG A 8 -28.77 -37.37 -38.71
CA ARG A 8 -27.73 -36.52 -38.12
C ARG A 8 -26.35 -37.15 -38.36
N VAL A 9 -25.39 -36.34 -38.82
CA VAL A 9 -23.97 -36.70 -38.90
C VAL A 9 -23.30 -36.24 -37.61
N CYS A 10 -22.84 -37.21 -36.79
CA CYS A 10 -21.89 -36.97 -35.71
C CYS A 10 -20.48 -37.15 -36.29
N SER A 11 -19.69 -36.09 -36.34
CA SER A 11 -18.26 -36.16 -36.65
C SER A 11 -17.46 -36.37 -35.37
N LEU A 12 -16.99 -37.60 -35.20
CA LEU A 12 -16.01 -38.00 -34.20
C LEU A 12 -14.63 -37.48 -34.66
N VAL A 13 -14.01 -36.56 -33.93
CA VAL A 13 -12.60 -36.18 -34.16
C VAL A 13 -11.72 -37.07 -33.30
N LEU A 14 -10.94 -37.91 -33.98
CA LEU A 14 -9.97 -38.85 -33.45
C LEU A 14 -8.68 -38.07 -33.10
N ILE A 15 -8.29 -38.01 -31.82
CA ILE A 15 -6.98 -37.48 -31.42
C ILE A 15 -5.96 -38.60 -31.59
N LEU A 16 -5.08 -38.45 -32.58
CA LEU A 16 -3.93 -39.33 -32.81
C LEU A 16 -2.73 -38.80 -32.00
N ALA A 17 -2.25 -39.61 -31.06
CA ALA A 17 -0.98 -39.39 -30.40
C ALA A 17 0.19 -39.78 -31.33
N LEU A 18 1.07 -38.83 -31.62
CA LEU A 18 2.42 -39.07 -32.14
C LEU A 18 3.38 -38.11 -31.44
N SER A 19 4.33 -38.71 -30.74
CA SER A 19 5.40 -38.08 -29.97
C SER A 19 6.61 -37.75 -30.83
N VAL A 20 7.43 -36.86 -30.28
CA VAL A 20 8.82 -36.47 -30.64
C VAL A 20 8.96 -35.33 -31.65
N GLY A 21 8.96 -34.12 -31.10
CA GLY A 21 9.75 -32.99 -31.58
C GLY A 21 10.08 -32.12 -30.37
N CYS A 22 11.37 -31.81 -30.15
CA CYS A 22 11.85 -30.98 -29.05
C CYS A 22 11.02 -29.70 -28.91
N GLY A 23 10.11 -29.66 -27.93
CA GLY A 23 9.57 -28.42 -27.42
C GLY A 23 10.53 -27.94 -26.36
N LYS A 24 11.21 -26.82 -26.58
CA LYS A 24 11.74 -26.05 -25.46
C LYS A 24 10.55 -25.79 -24.54
N SER A 25 10.51 -26.44 -23.39
CA SER A 25 9.71 -25.96 -22.27
C SER A 25 10.10 -24.49 -22.09
N GLY A 26 9.13 -23.60 -21.94
CA GLY A 26 9.44 -22.21 -21.59
C GLY A 26 10.31 -22.18 -20.33
N PRO A 27 11.05 -21.07 -20.09
CA PRO A 27 11.84 -20.91 -18.88
C PRO A 27 10.97 -21.20 -17.65
N GLN A 28 11.55 -21.88 -16.66
CA GLN A 28 10.86 -22.22 -15.42
C GLN A 28 10.43 -20.92 -14.72
N GLU A 29 9.18 -20.84 -14.24
CA GLU A 29 8.72 -19.69 -13.46
C GLU A 29 9.12 -19.83 -11.99
N PHE A 30 9.64 -18.75 -11.40
CA PHE A 30 9.97 -18.65 -9.98
C PHE A 30 9.29 -17.42 -9.37
N VAL A 31 8.29 -17.63 -8.52
CA VAL A 31 7.39 -16.59 -8.02
C VAL A 31 7.82 -16.13 -6.64
N ILE A 32 8.12 -14.83 -6.52
CA ILE A 32 8.54 -14.19 -5.26
C ILE A 32 7.43 -13.27 -4.75
N LEU A 33 6.88 -13.58 -3.57
CA LEU A 33 5.99 -12.70 -2.84
C LEU A 33 6.81 -11.58 -2.18
N SER A 34 6.68 -10.33 -2.62
CA SER A 34 7.57 -9.25 -2.20
C SER A 34 6.86 -7.93 -1.87
N GLY A 35 7.56 -7.05 -1.13
CA GLY A 35 7.12 -5.67 -0.90
C GLY A 35 7.51 -4.74 -2.06
N SER A 36 6.72 -3.70 -2.31
CA SER A 36 6.91 -2.76 -3.44
C SER A 36 8.25 -2.02 -3.44
N GLU A 37 8.90 -1.88 -2.30
CA GLU A 37 10.23 -1.27 -2.15
C GLU A 37 11.35 -2.04 -2.88
N ASN A 38 11.09 -3.28 -3.32
CA ASN A 38 12.01 -4.08 -4.12
C ASN A 38 11.75 -3.95 -5.64
N GLU A 39 10.74 -3.18 -6.08
CA GLU A 39 10.40 -2.98 -7.50
C GLU A 39 11.56 -2.38 -8.29
N SER A 40 12.31 -1.44 -7.69
CA SER A 40 13.51 -0.86 -8.32
C SER A 40 14.64 -1.87 -8.56
N LEU A 41 14.55 -3.08 -7.98
CA LEU A 41 15.57 -4.12 -8.05
C LEU A 41 15.28 -5.19 -9.10
N GLU A 42 14.12 -5.15 -9.77
CA GLU A 42 13.78 -6.10 -10.84
C GLU A 42 14.88 -6.27 -11.90
N PRO A 43 15.60 -5.21 -12.35
CA PRO A 43 16.67 -5.38 -13.32
C PRO A 43 17.77 -6.37 -12.88
N ILE A 44 18.10 -6.41 -11.59
CA ILE A 44 19.09 -7.33 -11.01
C ILE A 44 18.57 -8.78 -11.07
N LEU A 45 17.27 -8.96 -10.82
CA LEU A 45 16.62 -10.27 -10.87
C LEU A 45 16.50 -10.78 -12.32
N HIS A 46 16.25 -9.89 -13.27
CA HIS A 46 16.21 -10.23 -14.69
C HIS A 46 17.56 -10.76 -15.18
N GLU A 47 18.67 -10.12 -14.80
CA GLU A 47 20.02 -10.57 -15.15
C GLU A 47 20.30 -12.00 -14.65
N PHE A 48 19.97 -12.28 -13.38
CA PHE A 48 20.07 -13.64 -12.84
C PHE A 48 19.19 -14.64 -13.59
N GLY A 49 17.94 -14.26 -13.91
CA GLY A 49 16.98 -15.09 -14.63
C GLY A 49 17.45 -15.46 -16.04
N GLU A 50 18.07 -14.52 -16.76
CA GLU A 50 18.66 -14.76 -18.08
C GLU A 50 19.84 -15.75 -18.01
N GLU A 51 20.69 -15.66 -16.98
CA GLU A 51 21.82 -16.58 -16.78
C GLU A 51 21.37 -18.01 -16.47
N HIS A 52 20.25 -18.17 -15.77
CA HIS A 52 19.77 -19.46 -15.26
C HIS A 52 18.60 -20.07 -16.06
N ASP A 53 18.16 -19.43 -17.15
CA ASP A 53 16.99 -19.83 -17.96
C ASP A 53 15.68 -19.93 -17.13
N VAL A 54 15.48 -18.95 -16.24
CA VAL A 54 14.34 -18.86 -15.31
C VAL A 54 13.65 -17.50 -15.47
N THR A 55 12.31 -17.52 -15.45
CA THR A 55 11.51 -16.28 -15.33
C THR A 55 11.20 -16.01 -13.87
N ILE A 56 11.88 -15.02 -13.28
CA ILE A 56 11.53 -14.53 -11.94
C ILE A 56 10.31 -13.63 -12.04
N ILE A 57 9.24 -13.97 -11.32
CA ILE A 57 8.00 -13.22 -11.27
C ILE A 57 7.83 -12.62 -9.88
N MET A 58 7.90 -11.29 -9.80
CA MET A 58 7.65 -10.57 -8.56
C MET A 58 6.15 -10.32 -8.38
N GLN A 59 5.60 -10.74 -7.24
CA GLN A 59 4.23 -10.42 -6.84
C GLN A 59 4.22 -9.47 -5.65
N TYR A 60 3.92 -8.20 -5.94
CA TYR A 60 3.97 -7.14 -4.93
C TYR A 60 2.72 -7.10 -4.05
N LYS A 61 2.93 -7.18 -2.73
CA LYS A 61 1.88 -6.99 -1.72
C LYS A 61 2.36 -6.09 -0.58
N GLY A 62 1.40 -5.49 0.11
CA GLY A 62 1.66 -4.80 1.38
C GLY A 62 2.11 -5.81 2.44
N SER A 63 2.90 -5.39 3.43
CA SER A 63 3.57 -6.33 4.33
C SER A 63 2.61 -7.07 5.26
N VAL A 64 1.47 -6.46 5.61
CA VAL A 64 0.37 -7.14 6.31
C VAL A 64 -0.28 -8.19 5.40
N ASP A 65 -0.44 -7.91 4.11
CA ASP A 65 -0.93 -8.91 3.16
C ASP A 65 0.07 -10.05 2.99
N ILE A 66 1.38 -9.77 2.92
CA ILE A 66 2.41 -10.82 2.89
C ILE A 66 2.29 -11.73 4.12
N MET A 67 2.21 -11.14 5.33
CA MET A 67 2.00 -11.90 6.56
C MET A 67 0.75 -12.79 6.48
N ARG A 68 -0.34 -12.29 5.92
CA ARG A 68 -1.59 -13.06 5.80
C ARG A 68 -1.49 -14.19 4.80
N GLU A 69 -0.88 -13.96 3.64
CA GLU A 69 -0.60 -14.99 2.65
C GLU A 69 0.22 -16.13 3.30
N LEU A 70 1.26 -15.77 4.05
CA LEU A 70 2.06 -16.75 4.80
C LEU A 70 1.28 -17.48 5.92
N SER A 71 0.21 -16.86 6.45
CA SER A 71 -0.67 -17.47 7.45
C SER A 71 -1.73 -18.40 6.87
N GLN A 72 -1.89 -18.48 5.55
CA GLN A 72 -2.90 -19.36 4.94
C GLN A 72 -2.53 -20.83 5.15
N GLU A 73 -3.57 -21.63 5.42
CA GLU A 73 -3.46 -23.08 5.45
C GLU A 73 -3.44 -23.62 4.00
N GLY A 74 -2.66 -24.68 3.73
CA GLY A 74 -2.53 -25.28 2.40
C GLY A 74 -1.36 -24.74 1.56
N THR A 75 -1.22 -25.22 0.32
CA THR A 75 -0.11 -24.88 -0.59
C THR A 75 -0.17 -23.41 -0.99
N LEU A 76 0.97 -22.71 -0.92
CA LEU A 76 1.07 -21.32 -1.36
C LEU A 76 1.49 -21.25 -2.83
N PRO A 77 1.00 -20.30 -3.64
CA PRO A 77 1.40 -20.15 -5.05
C PRO A 77 2.73 -19.40 -5.22
N TYR A 78 3.63 -19.50 -4.23
CA TYR A 78 4.88 -18.73 -4.18
C TYR A 78 6.05 -19.67 -3.84
N ASP A 79 7.21 -19.39 -4.42
CA ASP A 79 8.45 -20.16 -4.22
C ASP A 79 9.37 -19.47 -3.19
N ALA A 80 9.27 -18.14 -3.08
CA ALA A 80 10.01 -17.36 -2.11
C ALA A 80 9.19 -16.19 -1.55
N VAL A 81 9.64 -15.66 -0.42
CA VAL A 81 9.12 -14.44 0.20
C VAL A 81 10.25 -13.46 0.43
N TRP A 82 10.04 -12.20 0.05
CA TRP A 82 10.99 -11.11 0.24
C TRP A 82 10.27 -9.85 0.76
N PRO A 83 9.82 -9.86 2.03
CA PRO A 83 9.17 -8.70 2.64
C PRO A 83 10.20 -7.66 3.07
N ALA A 84 9.73 -6.43 3.33
CA ALA A 84 10.56 -5.38 3.91
C ALA A 84 11.19 -5.72 5.26
N ASN A 85 10.54 -6.57 6.07
CA ASN A 85 10.98 -6.83 7.43
C ASN A 85 10.71 -8.27 7.87
N SER A 86 11.66 -8.89 8.58
CA SER A 86 11.57 -10.24 9.15
C SER A 86 10.41 -10.43 10.14
N LEU A 87 9.88 -9.33 10.69
CA LEU A 87 8.67 -9.32 11.48
C LEU A 87 7.49 -9.99 10.75
N TRP A 88 7.31 -9.72 9.45
CA TRP A 88 6.14 -10.22 8.72
C TRP A 88 6.20 -11.73 8.48
N ILE A 89 7.39 -12.28 8.32
CA ILE A 89 7.61 -13.74 8.31
C ILE A 89 7.30 -14.28 9.71
N SER A 90 7.82 -13.66 10.76
CA SER A 90 7.61 -14.10 12.15
C SER A 90 6.14 -14.10 12.59
N LEU A 91 5.35 -13.13 12.12
CA LEU A 91 3.91 -13.05 12.38
C LEU A 91 3.09 -13.99 11.48
N GLY A 92 3.55 -14.18 10.25
CA GLY A 92 2.80 -14.83 9.18
C GLY A 92 3.02 -16.33 9.09
N ASP A 93 4.27 -16.78 9.11
CA ASP A 93 4.67 -18.17 8.87
C ASP A 93 4.49 -19.06 10.12
N ARG A 94 3.24 -19.31 10.48
CA ARG A 94 2.87 -20.14 11.64
C ARG A 94 3.22 -21.61 11.44
N LEU A 95 3.31 -22.04 10.19
CA LEU A 95 3.61 -23.42 9.79
C LEU A 95 5.11 -23.67 9.58
N ARG A 96 5.96 -22.66 9.76
CA ARG A 96 7.43 -22.73 9.63
C ARG A 96 7.90 -23.24 8.27
N ARG A 97 7.25 -22.77 7.21
CA ARG A 97 7.56 -23.11 5.81
C ARG A 97 8.72 -22.29 5.28
N VAL A 98 8.96 -21.11 5.84
CA VAL A 98 10.00 -20.22 5.37
C VAL A 98 11.36 -20.71 5.87
N LYS A 99 12.21 -21.15 4.94
CA LYS A 99 13.59 -21.59 5.19
C LYS A 99 14.58 -20.55 4.68
N HIS A 100 15.83 -20.68 5.14
CA HIS A 100 16.99 -19.94 4.64
C HIS A 100 16.86 -18.41 4.66
N ALA A 101 15.97 -17.84 5.47
CA ALA A 101 15.75 -16.41 5.51
C ALA A 101 17.04 -15.66 5.84
N LYS A 102 17.50 -14.77 4.95
CA LYS A 102 18.64 -13.89 5.17
C LYS A 102 18.33 -12.47 4.73
N SER A 103 18.76 -11.50 5.55
CA SER A 103 18.74 -10.08 5.18
C SER A 103 19.60 -9.84 3.95
N ILE A 104 19.00 -9.28 2.90
CA ILE A 104 19.72 -8.92 1.66
C ILE A 104 20.25 -7.48 1.74
N MET A 105 19.52 -6.61 2.43
CA MET A 105 19.82 -5.18 2.56
C MET A 105 19.07 -4.58 3.73
N ILE A 106 19.55 -3.43 4.21
CA ILE A 106 18.93 -2.68 5.30
C ILE A 106 18.57 -1.27 4.84
N SER A 107 17.46 -0.74 5.34
CA SER A 107 17.12 0.67 5.21
C SER A 107 16.40 1.17 6.46
N PRO A 108 16.94 2.17 7.18
CA PRO A 108 16.22 2.80 8.28
C PRO A 108 14.98 3.55 7.76
N VAL A 109 13.95 3.65 8.60
CA VAL A 109 12.79 4.52 8.38
C VAL A 109 13.10 5.90 8.96
N VAL A 110 12.92 6.94 8.14
CA VAL A 110 13.32 8.32 8.45
C VAL A 110 12.22 9.30 8.06
N PHE A 111 12.31 10.52 8.57
CA PHE A 111 11.55 11.66 8.04
C PHE A 111 12.40 12.34 6.95
N GLY A 112 11.96 12.30 5.70
CA GLY A 112 12.49 13.17 4.65
C GLY A 112 11.69 14.47 4.62
N ILE A 113 12.29 15.57 5.07
CA ILE A 113 11.64 16.90 5.19
C ILE A 113 12.28 17.83 4.16
N ARG A 114 11.52 18.69 3.46
CA ARG A 114 12.09 19.73 2.57
C ARG A 114 13.23 20.46 3.27
N LYS A 115 14.40 20.56 2.64
CA LYS A 115 15.63 21.03 3.32
C LYS A 115 15.45 22.41 3.96
N SER A 116 14.78 23.34 3.30
CA SER A 116 14.42 24.67 3.79
C SER A 116 13.54 24.61 5.05
N LEU A 117 12.52 23.76 5.04
CA LEU A 117 11.66 23.54 6.21
C LEU A 117 12.43 22.88 7.36
N ALA A 118 13.26 21.88 7.07
CA ALA A 118 14.10 21.25 8.10
C ALA A 118 15.05 22.26 8.75
N GLN A 119 15.55 23.23 7.97
CA GLN A 119 16.34 24.35 8.47
C GLN A 119 15.52 25.30 9.36
N GLU A 120 14.30 25.64 8.93
CA GLU A 120 13.38 26.51 9.69
C GLU A 120 12.94 25.88 11.02
N LEU A 121 12.75 24.56 11.03
CA LEU A 121 12.45 23.78 12.24
C LEU A 121 13.68 23.57 13.13
N GLY A 122 14.88 23.87 12.64
CA GLY A 122 16.13 23.72 13.38
C GLY A 122 16.63 22.28 13.47
N PHE A 123 16.21 21.39 12.55
CA PHE A 123 16.53 19.97 12.58
C PHE A 123 17.86 19.61 11.90
N ILE A 124 18.42 20.50 11.07
CA ILE A 124 19.67 20.24 10.35
C ILE A 124 20.84 20.07 11.35
N GLY A 125 21.51 18.93 11.26
CA GLY A 125 22.66 18.58 12.10
C GLY A 125 22.37 18.38 13.59
N GLN A 126 21.10 18.28 13.99
CA GLN A 126 20.70 18.10 15.38
C GLN A 126 20.25 16.66 15.68
N GLU A 127 20.32 16.28 16.96
CA GLU A 127 19.66 15.08 17.48
C GLU A 127 18.16 15.37 17.67
N VAL A 128 17.35 14.99 16.67
CA VAL A 128 15.90 15.17 16.71
C VAL A 128 15.25 13.96 17.37
N ARG A 129 14.24 14.21 18.21
CA ARG A 129 13.36 13.21 18.84
C ARG A 129 11.97 13.23 18.20
N VAL A 130 11.21 12.15 18.36
CA VAL A 130 9.80 12.09 17.92
C VAL A 130 8.97 13.20 18.58
N ARG A 131 9.29 13.59 19.81
CA ARG A 131 8.62 14.71 20.49
C ARG A 131 8.87 16.07 19.84
N ASP A 132 10.06 16.30 19.29
CA ASP A 132 10.34 17.56 18.56
C ASP A 132 9.50 17.65 17.28
N ILE A 133 9.29 16.52 16.61
CA ILE A 133 8.41 16.40 15.44
C ILE A 133 6.95 16.64 15.85
N LEU A 134 6.50 16.03 16.95
CA LEU A 134 5.16 16.25 17.50
C LEU A 134 4.93 17.73 17.84
N ASP A 135 5.91 18.39 18.46
CA ASP A 135 5.81 19.80 18.81
C ASP A 135 5.75 20.70 17.56
N ALA A 136 6.45 20.35 16.48
CA ALA A 136 6.33 21.05 15.20
C ALA A 136 4.93 20.89 14.57
N ILE A 137 4.32 19.70 14.68
CA ILE A 137 2.96 19.43 14.23
C ILE A 137 1.93 20.20 15.06
N ARG A 138 2.06 20.20 16.39
CA ARG A 138 1.20 20.97 17.32
C ARG A 138 1.21 22.47 17.06
N GLN A 139 2.28 22.98 16.45
CA GLN A 139 2.43 24.39 16.08
C GLN A 139 1.98 24.69 14.64
N ASP A 140 1.39 23.70 13.94
CA ASP A 140 1.02 23.78 12.52
C ASP A 140 2.19 24.11 11.60
N ARG A 141 3.43 23.76 12.00
CA ARG A 141 4.66 24.04 11.24
C ARG A 141 5.15 22.86 10.41
N LEU A 142 4.57 21.68 10.59
CA LEU A 142 4.94 20.48 9.87
C LEU A 142 3.71 19.62 9.59
N GLN A 143 3.47 19.34 8.31
CA GLN A 143 2.64 18.23 7.88
C GLN A 143 3.50 17.18 7.19
N PHE A 144 3.05 15.94 7.19
CA PHE A 144 3.80 14.87 6.55
C PHE A 144 2.90 13.85 5.87
N MET A 145 3.53 13.06 5.03
CA MET A 145 2.94 11.90 4.38
C MET A 145 3.48 10.64 5.02
N MET A 146 2.66 9.60 5.15
CA MET A 146 3.09 8.30 5.67
C MET A 146 2.23 7.20 5.04
N THR A 147 2.75 5.99 4.92
CA THR A 147 1.93 4.86 4.53
C THR A 147 1.06 4.38 5.71
N SER A 148 -0.04 3.68 5.42
CA SER A 148 -0.87 3.09 6.46
C SER A 148 -0.13 1.97 7.21
N ALA A 149 -0.14 2.02 8.54
CA ALA A 149 0.50 1.01 9.38
C ALA A 149 -0.12 -0.39 9.25
N THR A 150 -1.39 -0.48 8.86
CA THR A 150 -2.09 -1.76 8.65
C THR A 150 -1.92 -2.33 7.24
N GLN A 151 -1.21 -1.61 6.34
CA GLN A 151 -1.07 -2.02 4.94
C GLN A 151 0.39 -2.04 4.46
N SER A 152 1.29 -1.25 5.04
CA SER A 152 2.68 -1.14 4.62
C SER A 152 3.67 -1.27 5.78
N ASN A 153 4.84 -1.87 5.52
CA ASN A 153 5.90 -1.95 6.53
C ASN A 153 6.44 -0.59 6.94
N SER A 154 6.66 0.36 6.04
CA SER A 154 7.22 1.67 6.44
C SER A 154 6.32 2.38 7.46
N GLY A 155 5.01 2.35 7.24
CA GLY A 155 4.01 2.88 8.16
C GLY A 155 3.93 2.09 9.46
N ALA A 156 3.99 0.75 9.39
CA ALA A 156 3.98 -0.09 10.60
C ALA A 156 5.23 0.13 11.45
N SER A 157 6.41 0.14 10.83
CA SER A 157 7.70 0.41 11.46
C SER A 157 7.74 1.80 12.08
N ALA A 158 7.32 2.84 11.34
CA ALA A 158 7.24 4.20 11.85
C ALA A 158 6.28 4.28 13.05
N TYR A 159 5.08 3.72 12.92
CA TYR A 159 4.08 3.71 14.00
C TYR A 159 4.59 3.01 15.26
N ILE A 160 5.19 1.82 15.16
CA ILE A 160 5.76 1.13 16.32
C ILE A 160 6.91 1.96 16.92
N GLY A 161 7.74 2.58 16.07
CA GLY A 161 8.77 3.52 16.51
C GLY A 161 8.21 4.72 17.28
N PHE A 162 7.09 5.29 16.82
CA PHE A 162 6.41 6.40 17.50
C PHE A 162 5.85 5.97 18.85
N LEU A 163 5.18 4.81 18.92
CA LEU A 163 4.68 4.29 20.19
C LEU A 163 5.82 4.15 21.21
N TYR A 164 6.93 3.54 20.79
CA TYR A 164 8.11 3.34 21.63
C TYR A 164 8.72 4.66 22.12
N ALA A 165 8.89 5.63 21.21
CA ALA A 165 9.45 6.94 21.52
C ALA A 165 8.56 7.77 22.45
N LEU A 166 7.25 7.82 22.19
CA LEU A 166 6.29 8.61 22.97
C LEU A 166 6.14 8.09 24.41
N LEU A 167 6.27 6.77 24.60
CA LEU A 167 6.32 6.11 25.91
C LEU A 167 7.65 6.31 26.66
N GLY A 168 8.65 6.95 26.05
CA GLY A 168 9.94 7.22 26.69
C GLY A 168 10.88 6.01 26.75
N HIS A 169 10.88 5.17 25.70
CA HIS A 169 11.77 4.01 25.55
C HIS A 169 11.61 2.92 26.62
N PRO A 170 10.44 2.25 26.67
CA PRO A 170 10.29 1.09 27.56
C PRO A 170 11.27 -0.04 27.17
N ASP A 171 11.61 -0.93 28.10
CA ASP A 171 12.44 -2.10 27.79
C ASP A 171 11.81 -2.98 26.70
N ILE A 172 10.48 -3.12 26.74
CA ILE A 172 9.67 -3.75 25.69
C ILE A 172 8.28 -3.14 25.70
N LEU A 173 7.68 -2.96 24.53
CA LEU A 173 6.28 -2.50 24.44
C LEU A 173 5.34 -3.60 24.95
N THR A 174 4.41 -3.25 25.82
CA THR A 174 3.42 -4.16 26.39
C THR A 174 1.98 -3.79 26.00
N LEU A 175 1.03 -4.69 26.25
CA LEU A 175 -0.39 -4.39 26.04
C LEU A 175 -0.89 -3.25 26.95
N ALA A 176 -0.36 -3.13 28.17
CA ALA A 176 -0.77 -2.09 29.10
C ALA A 176 -0.39 -0.70 28.59
N ASP A 177 0.78 -0.59 27.95
CA ASP A 177 1.27 0.68 27.42
C ASP A 177 0.37 1.23 26.32
N LEU A 178 -0.18 0.36 25.46
CA LEU A 178 -1.11 0.74 24.38
C LEU A 178 -2.40 1.40 24.89
N HIS A 179 -2.73 1.25 26.16
CA HIS A 179 -3.91 1.84 26.79
C HIS A 179 -3.63 3.11 27.59
N SER A 180 -2.38 3.60 27.59
CA SER A 180 -2.04 4.89 28.22
C SER A 180 -2.84 6.04 27.59
N PRO A 181 -3.54 6.86 28.41
CA PRO A 181 -4.23 8.06 27.92
C PRO A 181 -3.29 9.08 27.30
N GLU A 182 -2.10 9.26 27.88
CA GLU A 182 -1.08 10.19 27.38
C GLU A 182 -0.56 9.75 26.02
N LEU A 183 -0.25 8.46 25.87
CA LEU A 183 0.15 7.91 24.57
C LEU A 183 -0.95 8.11 23.53
N ARG A 184 -2.21 7.83 23.87
CA ARG A 184 -3.35 8.03 22.97
C ARG A 184 -3.42 9.47 22.48
N GLN A 185 -3.29 10.44 23.39
CA GLN A 185 -3.31 11.85 23.02
C GLN A 185 -2.14 12.21 22.09
N ASP A 186 -0.91 11.89 22.50
CA ASP A 186 0.30 12.26 21.76
C ASP A 186 0.32 11.62 20.36
N ILE A 187 -0.09 10.35 20.21
CA ILE A 187 -0.11 9.67 18.91
C ILE A 187 -1.21 10.21 17.99
N GLN A 188 -2.38 10.57 18.53
CA GLN A 188 -3.45 11.19 17.76
C GLN A 188 -3.04 12.58 17.26
N GLU A 189 -2.38 13.37 18.10
CA GLU A 189 -1.85 14.69 17.73
C GLU A 189 -0.71 14.56 16.69
N LEU A 190 0.16 13.55 16.82
CA LEU A 190 1.17 13.26 15.80
C LEU A 190 0.52 12.92 14.46
N PHE A 191 -0.48 12.04 14.46
CA PHE A 191 -1.18 11.63 13.23
C PHE A 191 -2.11 12.70 12.67
N ALA A 192 -2.52 13.70 13.44
CA ALA A 192 -3.22 14.87 12.91
C ALA A 192 -2.39 15.61 11.84
N GLY A 193 -1.04 15.56 11.95
CA GLY A 193 -0.10 16.08 10.96
C GLY A 193 -0.05 15.30 9.64
N ILE A 194 -0.71 14.14 9.53
CA ILE A 194 -0.81 13.40 8.26
C ILE A 194 -1.70 14.16 7.29
N HIS A 195 -1.13 14.57 6.17
CA HIS A 195 -1.86 15.21 5.07
C HIS A 195 -2.33 14.17 4.03
N ARG A 196 -1.46 13.23 3.66
CA ARG A 196 -1.77 12.16 2.69
C ARG A 196 -1.26 10.82 3.18
N SER A 197 -2.03 9.77 2.91
CA SER A 197 -1.68 8.38 3.19
C SER A 197 -1.54 7.55 1.92
N SER A 198 -0.88 6.39 2.02
CA SER A 198 -0.76 5.40 0.95
C SER A 198 -0.68 3.98 1.50
N GLY A 199 -1.08 3.00 0.68
CA GLY A 199 -0.83 1.58 0.98
C GLY A 199 0.57 1.08 0.60
N SER A 200 1.43 1.90 -0.03
CA SER A 200 2.75 1.47 -0.53
C SER A 200 3.82 2.55 -0.37
N SER A 201 5.02 2.15 0.07
CA SER A 201 6.17 3.04 0.26
C SER A 201 6.65 3.65 -1.06
N GLY A 202 6.73 2.85 -2.13
CA GLY A 202 7.15 3.32 -3.45
C GLY A 202 6.15 4.32 -4.02
N TRP A 203 4.84 4.02 -3.91
CA TRP A 203 3.82 4.95 -4.37
C TRP A 203 3.78 6.24 -3.54
N LEU A 204 4.04 6.19 -2.24
CA LEU A 204 4.12 7.39 -1.40
C LEU A 204 5.23 8.35 -1.89
N LYS A 205 6.39 7.80 -2.28
CA LYS A 205 7.49 8.56 -2.92
C LYS A 205 7.01 9.21 -4.22
N ASP A 206 6.35 8.46 -5.10
CA ASP A 206 5.85 9.00 -6.37
C ASP A 206 4.78 10.07 -6.16
N LEU A 207 3.89 9.89 -5.19
CA LEU A 207 2.94 10.91 -4.79
C LEU A 207 3.67 12.17 -4.31
N PHE A 208 4.69 12.02 -3.46
CA PHE A 208 5.50 13.15 -2.99
C PHE A 208 6.10 13.96 -4.17
N LEU A 209 6.62 13.27 -5.17
CA LEU A 209 7.25 13.87 -6.36
C LEU A 209 6.27 14.60 -7.29
N THR A 210 4.97 14.37 -7.17
CA THR A 210 3.92 14.99 -8.01
C THR A 210 3.10 16.06 -7.30
N GLY A 211 3.27 16.21 -5.99
CA GLY A 211 2.59 17.21 -5.17
C GLY A 211 3.54 18.19 -4.50
N ASN A 212 2.95 19.14 -3.77
CA ASN A 212 3.69 20.09 -2.95
C ASN A 212 3.50 19.71 -1.49
N TYR A 213 4.29 18.75 -1.02
CA TYR A 213 4.26 18.25 0.34
C TYR A 213 5.55 18.61 1.08
N ASP A 214 5.42 18.78 2.38
CA ASP A 214 6.48 19.26 3.27
C ASP A 214 7.45 18.15 3.68
N ALA A 215 6.91 16.98 4.01
CA ALA A 215 7.68 15.84 4.47
C ALA A 215 7.03 14.49 4.12
N MET A 216 7.84 13.44 4.10
CA MET A 216 7.36 12.07 4.08
C MET A 216 8.14 11.20 5.06
N VAL A 217 7.45 10.28 5.72
CA VAL A 217 8.05 9.19 6.50
C VAL A 217 8.19 7.99 5.58
N ASN A 218 9.42 7.60 5.29
CA ASN A 218 9.72 6.50 4.39
C ASN A 218 11.10 5.90 4.67
N TYR A 219 11.49 4.87 3.93
CA TYR A 219 12.85 4.34 4.00
C TYR A 219 13.87 5.39 3.54
N GLU A 220 15.04 5.43 4.18
CA GLU A 220 16.19 6.26 3.76
C GLU A 220 16.47 6.11 2.26
N SER A 221 16.44 4.87 1.77
CA SER A 221 16.68 4.58 0.37
C SER A 221 15.61 5.16 -0.57
N MET A 222 14.35 5.26 -0.13
CA MET A 222 13.30 5.99 -0.85
C MET A 222 13.51 7.51 -0.81
N ILE A 223 14.07 8.05 0.29
CA ILE A 223 14.44 9.47 0.38
C ILE A 223 15.59 9.78 -0.60
N ILE A 224 16.58 8.89 -0.69
CA ILE A 224 17.70 9.00 -1.65
C ILE A 224 17.17 9.01 -3.08
N GLU A 225 16.33 8.04 -3.45
CA GLU A 225 15.71 7.99 -4.79
C GLU A 225 14.89 9.26 -5.09
N ALA A 226 14.10 9.74 -4.12
CA ALA A 226 13.34 10.98 -4.27
C ALA A 226 14.26 12.18 -4.51
N ASN A 227 15.35 12.29 -3.75
CA ASN A 227 16.30 13.39 -3.87
C ASN A 227 17.04 13.40 -5.19
N GLN A 228 17.45 12.23 -5.68
CA GLN A 228 18.05 12.10 -7.02
C GLN A 228 17.09 12.65 -8.09
N GLU A 229 15.80 12.32 -8.00
CA GLU A 229 14.79 12.81 -8.93
C GLU A 229 14.48 14.31 -8.77
N LEU A 230 14.38 14.81 -7.53
CA LEU A 230 14.17 16.23 -7.24
C LEU A 230 15.32 17.08 -7.76
N VAL A 231 16.57 16.69 -7.48
CA VAL A 231 17.77 17.41 -7.95
C VAL A 231 17.88 17.36 -9.47
N ARG A 232 17.58 16.22 -10.10
CA ARG A 232 17.52 16.11 -11.57
C ARG A 232 16.51 17.07 -12.19
N LYS A 233 15.40 17.35 -11.50
CA LYS A 233 14.38 18.34 -11.90
C LYS A 233 14.71 19.77 -11.49
N GLY A 234 15.85 20.02 -10.83
CA GLY A 234 16.20 21.34 -10.28
C GLY A 234 15.31 21.78 -9.13
N GLN A 235 14.67 20.84 -8.43
CA GLN A 235 13.83 21.07 -7.27
C GLN A 235 14.62 20.87 -5.97
N GLU A 236 14.11 21.45 -4.90
CA GLU A 236 14.70 21.31 -3.57
C GLU A 236 14.67 19.85 -3.08
N PRO A 237 15.80 19.29 -2.62
CA PRO A 237 15.85 17.97 -2.02
C PRO A 237 15.29 17.96 -0.58
N LEU A 238 15.05 16.76 -0.10
CA LEU A 238 14.73 16.45 1.29
C LEU A 238 16.00 16.30 2.12
N TYR A 239 15.89 16.68 3.38
CA TYR A 239 16.83 16.39 4.45
C TYR A 239 16.29 15.23 5.29
N ALA A 240 17.04 14.14 5.38
CA ALA A 240 16.71 12.97 6.19
C ALA A 240 16.98 13.25 7.67
N VAL A 241 15.93 13.14 8.47
CA VAL A 241 15.96 13.23 9.93
C VAL A 241 15.74 11.84 10.50
N TYR A 242 16.62 11.42 11.40
CA TYR A 242 16.64 10.11 12.05
C TYR A 242 16.27 10.31 13.52
N PRO A 243 14.98 10.15 13.91
CA PRO A 243 14.55 10.38 15.28
C PRO A 243 15.29 9.45 16.24
N VAL A 244 16.12 9.98 17.13
CA VAL A 244 17.05 9.19 17.96
C VAL A 244 16.35 8.20 18.89
N ASP A 245 15.05 8.39 19.12
CA ASP A 245 14.23 7.63 20.05
C ASP A 245 13.19 6.68 19.43
N GLY A 246 13.10 6.64 18.11
CA GLY A 246 12.10 5.84 17.40
C GLY A 246 12.62 5.18 16.12
N ILE A 247 13.93 5.00 15.96
CA ILE A 247 14.49 4.39 14.74
C ILE A 247 14.08 2.92 14.65
N VAL A 248 13.42 2.59 13.55
CA VAL A 248 13.15 1.22 13.11
C VAL A 248 13.73 1.06 11.71
N PHE A 249 14.25 -0.13 11.40
CA PHE A 249 14.76 -0.42 10.06
C PHE A 249 14.03 -1.58 9.40
N SER A 250 14.06 -1.56 8.07
CA SER A 250 13.72 -2.66 7.17
C SER A 250 14.99 -3.50 6.98
N ASP A 251 14.95 -4.80 7.29
CA ASP A 251 16.05 -5.76 7.08
C ASP A 251 15.87 -6.61 5.81
N SER A 252 14.79 -6.40 5.06
CA SER A 252 14.49 -6.98 3.75
C SER A 252 14.96 -8.44 3.56
N PRO A 253 14.48 -9.40 4.38
CA PRO A 253 14.95 -10.78 4.31
C PRO A 253 14.38 -11.51 3.10
N LEU A 254 15.22 -12.23 2.37
CA LEU A 254 14.79 -13.18 1.34
C LEU A 254 14.76 -14.59 1.94
N GLY A 255 13.62 -15.27 1.87
CA GLY A 255 13.40 -16.62 2.39
C GLY A 255 12.71 -17.54 1.38
N TYR A 256 13.05 -18.82 1.42
CA TYR A 256 12.48 -19.86 0.56
C TYR A 256 11.18 -20.39 1.18
N ILE A 257 10.13 -20.61 0.39
CA ILE A 257 8.88 -21.22 0.89
C ILE A 257 8.92 -22.70 0.57
N ASP A 258 9.10 -23.53 1.59
CA ASP A 258 9.09 -24.98 1.46
C ASP A 258 7.67 -25.52 1.19
N GLN A 259 7.49 -26.18 0.05
CA GLN A 259 6.23 -26.81 -0.37
C GLN A 259 6.24 -28.34 -0.22
N GLY A 260 7.32 -28.94 0.28
CA GLY A 260 7.44 -30.38 0.51
C GLY A 260 8.46 -31.10 -0.39
N GLU A 261 8.36 -32.43 -0.46
CA GLU A 261 9.44 -33.33 -0.95
C GLU A 261 9.79 -33.22 -2.45
N ASP A 262 8.98 -32.56 -3.28
CA ASP A 262 9.18 -32.47 -4.75
C ASP A 262 9.82 -31.14 -5.21
N ASP A 263 10.47 -30.37 -4.32
CA ASP A 263 10.89 -28.98 -4.59
C ASP A 263 12.42 -28.71 -4.52
N GLU A 264 13.26 -29.76 -4.58
CA GLU A 264 14.72 -29.62 -4.44
C GLU A 264 15.35 -28.71 -5.51
N GLU A 265 14.85 -28.73 -6.75
CA GLU A 265 15.36 -27.88 -7.84
C GLU A 265 15.08 -26.39 -7.57
N LYS A 266 13.89 -26.05 -7.04
CA LYS A 266 13.57 -24.66 -6.69
C LYS A 266 14.31 -24.20 -5.44
N GLU A 267 14.53 -25.09 -4.47
CA GLU A 267 15.35 -24.76 -3.30
C GLU A 267 16.80 -24.46 -3.72
N ALA A 268 17.36 -25.25 -4.64
CA ALA A 268 18.70 -25.01 -5.19
C ALA A 268 18.77 -23.68 -5.98
N LEU A 269 17.78 -23.42 -6.82
CA LEU A 269 17.66 -22.15 -7.56
C LEU A 269 17.53 -20.95 -6.61
N PHE A 270 16.72 -21.07 -5.56
CA PHE A 270 16.61 -20.05 -4.51
C PHE A 270 17.95 -19.78 -3.84
N GLN A 271 18.69 -20.82 -3.48
CA GLN A 271 20.00 -20.66 -2.84
C GLN A 271 21.01 -19.99 -3.77
N ALA A 272 20.97 -20.31 -5.07
CA ALA A 272 21.77 -19.62 -6.09
C ALA A 272 21.39 -18.13 -6.20
N LEU A 273 20.09 -17.81 -6.25
CA LEU A 273 19.60 -16.43 -6.26
C LEU A 273 20.03 -15.66 -5.01
N GLN A 274 19.86 -16.26 -3.82
CA GLN A 274 20.26 -15.63 -2.57
C GLN A 274 21.79 -15.40 -2.54
N ALA A 275 22.59 -16.35 -3.01
CA ALA A 275 24.03 -16.19 -3.09
C ALA A 275 24.44 -15.09 -4.09
N TYR A 276 23.77 -15.01 -5.23
CA TYR A 276 23.95 -13.95 -6.22
C TYR A 276 23.66 -12.57 -5.62
N LEU A 277 22.50 -12.40 -4.96
CA LEU A 277 22.14 -11.13 -4.31
C LEU A 277 23.09 -10.72 -3.18
N LEU A 278 23.71 -11.69 -2.50
CA LEU A 278 24.69 -11.46 -1.43
C LEU A 278 26.14 -11.35 -1.95
N SER A 279 26.38 -11.49 -3.24
CA SER A 279 27.71 -11.34 -3.83
C SER A 279 28.18 -9.89 -3.74
N ASP A 280 29.50 -9.68 -3.64
CA ASP A 280 30.09 -8.33 -3.51
C ASP A 280 29.67 -7.40 -4.66
N GLU A 281 29.61 -7.93 -5.89
CA GLU A 281 29.23 -7.18 -7.09
C GLU A 281 27.76 -6.70 -7.04
N VAL A 282 26.84 -7.58 -6.63
CA VAL A 282 25.44 -7.23 -6.52
C VAL A 282 25.19 -6.34 -5.30
N GLN A 283 25.89 -6.56 -4.18
CA GLN A 283 25.82 -5.68 -3.01
C GLN A 283 26.36 -4.27 -3.31
N GLU A 284 27.39 -4.14 -4.16
CA GLU A 284 27.83 -2.83 -4.67
C GLU A 284 26.74 -2.19 -5.55
N THR A 285 26.08 -2.97 -6.40
CA THR A 285 24.98 -2.49 -7.23
C THR A 285 23.78 -2.03 -6.39
N LEU A 286 23.38 -2.79 -5.36
CA LEU A 286 22.34 -2.42 -4.41
C LEU A 286 22.68 -1.12 -3.65
N SER A 287 23.95 -0.93 -3.29
CA SER A 287 24.43 0.32 -2.68
C SER A 287 24.19 1.54 -3.59
N ARG A 288 24.33 1.40 -4.91
CA ARG A 288 24.01 2.48 -5.88
C ARG A 288 22.51 2.86 -5.90
N PHE A 289 21.63 1.97 -5.45
CA PHE A 289 20.20 2.24 -5.19
C PHE A 289 19.94 2.84 -3.79
N GLY A 290 20.97 3.29 -3.08
CA GLY A 290 20.87 3.87 -1.74
C GLY A 290 20.48 2.86 -0.66
N ARG A 291 20.66 1.55 -0.92
CA ARG A 291 20.38 0.48 0.05
C ARG A 291 21.63 0.23 0.90
N ARG A 292 21.48 0.12 2.22
CA ARG A 292 22.63 -0.22 3.08
C ARG A 292 22.94 -1.71 2.92
N THR A 293 24.14 -2.01 2.44
CA THR A 293 24.68 -3.35 2.23
C THR A 293 25.78 -3.67 3.25
N GLY A 294 25.97 -4.95 3.58
CA GLY A 294 26.90 -5.39 4.62
C GLY A 294 26.24 -5.83 5.94
N VAL A 295 27.05 -6.41 6.83
CA VAL A 295 26.55 -7.08 8.04
C VAL A 295 25.91 -6.06 8.98
N GLY A 296 24.62 -6.23 9.25
CA GLY A 296 23.86 -5.32 10.12
C GLY A 296 23.68 -3.91 9.54
N GLY A 297 23.92 -3.72 8.23
CA GLY A 297 23.80 -2.42 7.56
C GLY A 297 24.99 -1.50 7.78
N VAL A 298 26.09 -2.05 8.30
CA VAL A 298 27.38 -1.35 8.42
C VAL A 298 28.01 -1.25 7.04
N MET A 299 28.09 -0.02 6.54
CA MET A 299 28.69 0.29 5.24
C MET A 299 30.20 0.47 5.37
N GLY A 300 30.93 0.09 4.32
CA GLY A 300 32.32 0.51 4.12
C GLY A 300 32.38 1.91 3.51
N GLU A 301 33.34 2.15 2.62
CA GLU A 301 33.33 3.38 1.81
C GLU A 301 32.08 3.42 0.92
N VAL A 302 31.37 4.55 0.93
CA VAL A 302 30.13 4.76 0.16
C VAL A 302 30.30 5.84 -0.89
N ASP A 303 29.53 5.73 -1.98
CA ASP A 303 29.41 6.80 -2.95
C ASP A 303 28.60 7.97 -2.35
N THR A 304 29.29 9.06 -2.03
CA THR A 304 28.70 10.28 -1.45
C THR A 304 27.77 11.03 -2.41
N THR A 305 27.73 10.66 -3.70
CA THR A 305 26.71 11.18 -4.63
C THR A 305 25.36 10.48 -4.45
N VAL A 306 25.37 9.25 -3.90
CA VAL A 306 24.17 8.48 -3.54
C VAL A 306 23.83 8.71 -2.07
N PHE A 307 24.77 8.41 -1.16
CA PHE A 307 24.64 8.64 0.27
C PHE A 307 25.12 10.04 0.64
N ASN A 308 24.40 11.04 0.15
CA ASN A 308 24.83 12.43 0.24
C ASN A 308 24.62 13.02 1.65
N PRO A 309 25.70 13.40 2.38
CA PRO A 309 25.58 13.98 3.71
C PRO A 309 24.85 15.32 3.73
N GLU A 310 24.85 16.08 2.62
CA GLU A 310 24.10 17.33 2.50
C GLU A 310 22.58 17.12 2.48
N TRP A 311 22.14 15.89 2.25
CA TRP A 311 20.75 15.46 2.39
C TRP A 311 20.47 14.86 3.77
N GLY A 312 21.39 14.99 4.72
CA GLY A 312 21.28 14.42 6.06
C GLY A 312 21.58 12.92 6.12
N ILE A 313 22.00 12.30 5.02
CA ILE A 313 22.27 10.85 4.99
C ILE A 313 23.51 10.54 5.83
N ASP A 314 23.32 9.73 6.86
CA ASP A 314 24.34 9.40 7.86
C ASP A 314 24.55 7.89 7.93
N VAL A 315 25.52 7.38 7.14
CA VAL A 315 25.82 5.95 7.05
C VAL A 315 26.56 5.39 8.27
N ASP A 316 27.25 6.26 9.02
CA ASP A 316 27.99 5.90 10.23
C ASP A 316 27.10 5.84 11.47
N ARG A 317 25.86 6.34 11.36
CA ARG A 317 24.87 6.27 12.43
C ARG A 317 24.67 4.85 12.92
N ILE A 318 24.90 4.65 14.21
CA ILE A 318 24.53 3.41 14.89
C ILE A 318 23.00 3.32 14.91
N LEU A 319 22.46 2.41 14.10
CA LEU A 319 21.05 2.07 14.14
C LEU A 319 20.82 1.18 15.37
N SER A 320 20.18 1.73 16.41
CA SER A 320 19.74 0.96 17.57
C SER A 320 18.28 0.58 17.35
N PRO A 321 17.97 -0.64 16.86
CA PRO A 321 16.59 -1.03 16.67
C PRO A 321 15.89 -1.16 18.02
N ILE A 322 14.64 -0.70 18.06
CA ILE A 322 13.77 -0.96 19.20
C ILE A 322 13.60 -2.49 19.41
N PRO A 323 13.52 -2.96 20.66
CA PRO A 323 13.19 -4.36 20.94
C PRO A 323 11.84 -4.73 20.33
N LEU A 324 11.80 -5.78 19.50
CA LEU A 324 10.56 -6.24 18.87
C LEU A 324 9.58 -6.75 19.95
N PRO A 325 8.35 -6.19 20.02
CA PRO A 325 7.35 -6.67 20.95
C PRO A 325 6.84 -8.08 20.57
N SER A 326 6.07 -8.70 21.47
CA SER A 326 5.43 -9.98 21.14
C SER A 326 4.45 -9.83 19.96
N ALA A 327 4.22 -10.92 19.24
CA ALA A 327 3.27 -10.96 18.14
C ALA A 327 1.85 -10.53 18.54
N GLU A 328 1.47 -10.79 19.79
CA GLU A 328 0.20 -10.34 20.38
C GLU A 328 0.16 -8.81 20.52
N VAL A 329 1.22 -8.21 21.09
CA VAL A 329 1.32 -6.75 21.24
C VAL A 329 1.30 -6.05 19.89
N ILE A 330 2.01 -6.58 18.88
CA ILE A 330 2.04 -5.98 17.55
C ILE A 330 0.65 -6.02 16.89
N ARG A 331 -0.06 -7.15 16.97
CA ARG A 331 -1.45 -7.23 16.46
C ARG A 331 -2.40 -6.29 17.19
N ALA A 332 -2.26 -6.16 18.51
CA ALA A 332 -3.04 -5.21 19.29
C ALA A 332 -2.73 -3.76 18.88
N ALA A 333 -1.45 -3.42 18.71
CA ALA A 333 -1.03 -2.10 18.25
C ALA A 333 -1.60 -1.77 16.86
N LEU A 334 -1.52 -2.69 15.90
CA LEU A 334 -2.12 -2.50 14.56
C LEU A 334 -3.64 -2.35 14.61
N THR A 335 -4.31 -3.06 15.52
CA THR A 335 -5.75 -2.89 15.76
C THR A 335 -6.04 -1.47 16.30
N MET A 336 -5.29 -1.01 17.31
CA MET A 336 -5.44 0.34 17.88
C MET A 336 -5.15 1.44 16.87
N TYR A 337 -4.19 1.24 15.96
CA TYR A 337 -3.98 2.15 14.83
C TYR A 337 -5.26 2.34 14.04
N GLN A 338 -5.94 1.23 13.67
CA GLN A 338 -7.13 1.26 12.83
C GLN A 338 -8.35 1.85 13.52
N THR A 339 -8.52 1.61 14.83
CA THR A 339 -9.75 1.94 15.57
C THR A 339 -9.69 3.23 16.36
N GLU A 340 -8.51 3.62 16.85
CA GLU A 340 -8.38 4.70 17.85
C GLU A 340 -7.39 5.80 17.44
N PHE A 341 -6.24 5.44 16.85
CA PHE A 341 -5.13 6.39 16.73
C PHE A 341 -5.04 7.11 15.41
N ARG A 342 -5.30 6.43 14.28
CA ARG A 342 -5.13 7.05 12.96
C ARG A 342 -6.03 8.27 12.81
N LYS A 343 -5.56 9.23 12.01
CA LYS A 343 -6.40 10.34 11.55
C LYS A 343 -7.67 9.78 10.88
N PRO A 344 -8.88 10.20 11.29
CA PRO A 344 -10.12 9.64 10.76
C PRO A 344 -10.23 9.81 9.24
N SER A 345 -10.86 8.85 8.58
CA SER A 345 -11.08 8.94 7.13
C SER A 345 -12.41 9.62 6.83
N LEU A 346 -12.44 10.46 5.81
CA LEU A 346 -13.67 10.92 5.17
C LEU A 346 -13.72 10.31 3.76
N THR A 347 -14.57 9.32 3.54
CA THR A 347 -14.62 8.61 2.27
C THR A 347 -15.98 8.81 1.59
N VAL A 348 -15.96 9.38 0.38
CA VAL A 348 -17.13 9.42 -0.52
C VAL A 348 -17.04 8.25 -1.50
N PHE A 349 -17.94 7.29 -1.38
CA PHE A 349 -18.11 6.18 -2.29
C PHE A 349 -19.11 6.53 -3.40
N CYS A 350 -18.60 6.78 -4.60
CA CYS A 350 -19.39 6.91 -5.82
C CYS A 350 -19.63 5.52 -6.40
N LEU A 351 -20.86 5.02 -6.28
CA LEU A 351 -21.24 3.65 -6.65
C LEU A 351 -22.01 3.62 -7.96
N ASP A 352 -21.46 2.98 -8.99
CA ASP A 352 -22.11 2.85 -10.28
C ASP A 352 -23.27 1.83 -10.22
N PHE A 353 -24.47 2.30 -10.53
CA PHE A 353 -25.67 1.51 -10.75
C PHE A 353 -26.28 1.83 -12.12
N SER A 354 -25.42 2.01 -13.12
CA SER A 354 -25.80 2.16 -14.53
C SER A 354 -26.31 0.86 -15.14
N GLY A 355 -26.85 0.94 -16.37
CA GLY A 355 -27.40 -0.23 -17.06
C GLY A 355 -26.39 -1.35 -17.33
N SER A 356 -25.09 -1.05 -17.46
CA SER A 356 -24.03 -2.05 -17.68
C SER A 356 -23.80 -2.93 -16.44
N MET A 357 -23.96 -2.36 -15.25
CA MET A 357 -23.83 -3.06 -13.96
C MET A 357 -24.88 -4.15 -13.71
N LYS A 358 -25.84 -4.38 -14.62
CA LYS A 358 -26.88 -5.41 -14.45
C LYS A 358 -26.27 -6.81 -14.38
N GLY A 359 -26.65 -7.55 -13.34
CA GLY A 359 -26.17 -8.90 -13.11
C GLY A 359 -24.94 -8.89 -12.20
N GLU A 360 -23.81 -9.35 -12.72
CA GLU A 360 -22.61 -9.61 -11.92
C GLU A 360 -22.00 -8.34 -11.33
N GLY A 361 -21.85 -7.25 -12.10
CA GLY A 361 -21.23 -6.01 -11.62
C GLY A 361 -21.91 -5.43 -10.37
N ALA A 362 -23.25 -5.32 -10.37
CA ALA A 362 -23.99 -4.85 -9.20
C ALA A 362 -23.95 -5.83 -8.03
N ALA A 363 -23.88 -7.15 -8.28
CA ALA A 363 -23.74 -8.14 -7.22
C ALA A 363 -22.37 -8.03 -6.53
N GLN A 364 -21.30 -7.95 -7.32
CA GLN A 364 -19.93 -7.76 -6.86
C GLN A 364 -19.77 -6.45 -6.08
N LEU A 365 -20.30 -5.32 -6.59
CA LEU A 365 -20.27 -4.04 -5.88
C LEU A 365 -20.98 -4.13 -4.52
N LYS A 366 -22.17 -4.75 -4.46
CA LYS A 366 -22.90 -4.95 -3.19
C LYS A 366 -22.11 -5.82 -2.21
N GLN A 367 -21.43 -6.86 -2.70
CA GLN A 367 -20.58 -7.72 -1.88
C GLN A 367 -19.36 -6.95 -1.33
N ALA A 368 -18.73 -6.09 -2.13
CA ALA A 368 -17.64 -5.24 -1.65
C ALA A 368 -18.10 -4.25 -0.57
N MET A 369 -19.28 -3.64 -0.74
CA MET A 369 -19.84 -2.76 0.28
C MET A 369 -20.26 -3.52 1.55
N GLU A 370 -20.69 -4.78 1.42
CA GLU A 370 -20.95 -5.65 2.57
C GLU A 370 -19.68 -5.93 3.36
N LEU A 371 -18.58 -6.28 2.70
CA LEU A 371 -17.28 -6.46 3.34
C LEU A 371 -16.81 -5.22 4.12
N LEU A 372 -17.06 -4.01 3.59
CA LEU A 372 -16.66 -2.76 4.23
C LEU A 372 -17.55 -2.43 5.45
N LEU A 373 -18.86 -2.51 5.26
CA LEU A 373 -19.84 -2.00 6.23
C LEU A 373 -20.14 -3.01 7.34
N ASP A 374 -19.84 -4.29 7.13
CA ASP A 374 -19.84 -5.30 8.18
C ASP A 374 -18.53 -5.22 8.99
N GLN A 375 -18.64 -4.77 10.25
CA GLN A 375 -17.46 -4.57 11.11
C GLN A 375 -16.71 -5.86 11.43
N GLU A 376 -17.39 -7.01 11.50
CA GLU A 376 -16.72 -8.28 11.78
C GLU A 376 -15.90 -8.72 10.57
N GLN A 377 -16.49 -8.66 9.37
CA GLN A 377 -15.75 -8.97 8.14
C GLN A 377 -14.62 -7.97 7.91
N ALA A 378 -14.87 -6.66 8.05
CA ALA A 378 -13.86 -5.63 7.84
C ALA A 378 -12.67 -5.75 8.81
N LYS A 379 -12.92 -6.20 10.05
CA LYS A 379 -11.90 -6.41 11.08
C LYS A 379 -10.96 -7.56 10.73
N GLU A 380 -11.45 -8.63 10.11
CA GLU A 380 -10.58 -9.69 9.58
C GLU A 380 -9.54 -9.11 8.63
N TYR A 381 -9.84 -7.99 7.98
CA TYR A 381 -9.03 -7.30 7.00
C TYR A 381 -8.29 -6.05 7.48
N LEU A 382 -8.40 -5.71 8.78
CA LEU A 382 -7.86 -4.47 9.37
C LEU A 382 -8.28 -3.21 8.60
N ILE A 383 -9.49 -3.21 8.05
CA ILE A 383 -10.10 -2.08 7.32
C ILE A 383 -11.42 -1.64 7.97
N ASN A 384 -11.72 -2.13 9.18
CA ASN A 384 -12.90 -1.73 9.91
C ASN A 384 -12.90 -0.23 10.24
N ALA A 385 -14.10 0.32 10.39
CA ALA A 385 -14.28 1.75 10.61
C ALA A 385 -13.91 2.11 12.06
N SER A 386 -13.35 3.30 12.24
CA SER A 386 -13.22 3.93 13.55
C SER A 386 -14.54 4.57 13.97
N SER A 387 -14.67 4.93 15.25
CA SER A 387 -15.81 5.70 15.77
C SER A 387 -15.90 7.13 15.22
N HIS A 388 -14.88 7.59 14.49
CA HIS A 388 -14.78 8.95 13.95
C HIS A 388 -14.78 9.00 12.41
N ASP A 389 -14.75 7.85 11.72
CA ASP A 389 -14.76 7.84 10.26
C ASP A 389 -16.09 8.35 9.72
N HIS A 390 -16.05 9.08 8.61
CA HIS A 390 -17.25 9.56 7.94
C HIS A 390 -17.36 8.89 6.57
N THR A 391 -18.41 8.08 6.40
CA THR A 391 -18.71 7.39 5.14
C THR A 391 -19.89 8.06 4.47
N ILE A 392 -19.69 8.51 3.22
CA ILE A 392 -20.73 9.07 2.35
C ILE A 392 -20.86 8.15 1.13
N VAL A 393 -22.09 7.81 0.76
CA VAL A 393 -22.38 6.95 -0.39
C VAL A 393 -23.22 7.72 -1.39
N ILE A 394 -22.74 7.79 -2.63
CA ILE A 394 -23.40 8.46 -3.77
C ILE A 394 -23.64 7.41 -4.86
N PRO A 395 -24.83 6.80 -4.93
CA PRO A 395 -25.21 6.00 -6.08
C PRO A 395 -25.32 6.88 -7.32
N PHE A 396 -24.93 6.38 -8.48
CA PHE A 396 -25.08 7.13 -9.73
C PHE A 396 -25.37 6.23 -10.92
N ASN A 397 -25.90 6.86 -11.97
CA ASN A 397 -26.01 6.30 -13.32
C ASN A 397 -25.70 7.42 -14.32
N SER A 398 -26.66 7.85 -15.15
CA SER A 398 -26.52 9.07 -15.98
C SER A 398 -26.36 10.35 -15.15
N ARG A 399 -26.67 10.31 -13.85
CA ARG A 399 -26.48 11.40 -12.90
C ARG A 399 -26.31 10.86 -11.48
N PRO A 400 -25.74 11.65 -10.55
CA PRO A 400 -25.77 11.33 -9.13
C PRO A 400 -27.22 11.19 -8.63
N GLN A 401 -27.45 10.21 -7.78
CA GLN A 401 -28.71 10.00 -7.09
C GLN A 401 -28.63 10.55 -5.66
N ARG A 402 -29.73 10.45 -4.91
CA ARG A 402 -29.73 10.81 -3.50
C ARG A 402 -28.77 9.89 -2.74
N GLY A 403 -27.73 10.47 -2.17
CA GLY A 403 -26.77 9.76 -1.33
C GLY A 403 -27.24 9.59 0.12
N TRP A 404 -26.45 8.82 0.86
CA TRP A 404 -26.60 8.56 2.29
C TRP A 404 -25.25 8.73 2.98
N GLN A 405 -25.27 8.93 4.29
CA GLN A 405 -24.05 9.09 5.06
C GLN A 405 -24.21 8.53 6.47
N THR A 406 -23.09 8.18 7.09
CA THR A 406 -22.97 7.71 8.46
C THR A 406 -21.64 8.15 9.03
N VAL A 407 -21.60 8.41 10.35
CA VAL A 407 -20.37 8.73 11.07
C VAL A 407 -20.13 7.67 12.12
N GLY A 408 -18.90 7.19 12.21
CA GLY A 408 -18.47 6.17 13.15
C GLY A 408 -18.74 4.74 12.68
N ASN A 409 -18.74 3.84 13.65
CA ASN A 409 -18.74 2.40 13.44
C ASN A 409 -19.92 1.69 14.11
N ASP A 410 -21.03 2.40 14.35
CA ASP A 410 -22.25 1.79 14.88
C ASP A 410 -22.78 0.73 13.90
N THR A 411 -22.94 -0.50 14.38
CA THR A 411 -23.29 -1.64 13.54
C THR A 411 -24.71 -1.55 12.99
N GLN A 412 -25.62 -0.85 13.66
CA GLN A 412 -27.00 -0.66 13.19
C GLN A 412 -27.05 0.38 12.08
N GLU A 413 -26.34 1.51 12.24
CA GLU A 413 -26.25 2.54 11.20
C GLU A 413 -25.57 2.01 9.93
N LEU A 414 -24.45 1.28 10.08
CA LEU A 414 -23.76 0.65 8.96
C LEU A 414 -24.62 -0.41 8.26
N ALA A 415 -25.35 -1.24 9.02
CA ALA A 415 -26.29 -2.22 8.45
C ALA A 415 -27.46 -1.54 7.72
N ALA A 416 -27.96 -0.41 8.22
CA ALA A 416 -29.00 0.38 7.57
C ALA A 416 -28.50 0.97 6.24
N LEU A 417 -27.29 1.52 6.22
CA LEU A 417 -26.63 2.00 5.01
C LEU A 417 -26.44 0.86 4.00
N LEU A 418 -25.96 -0.31 4.45
CA LEU A 418 -25.80 -1.48 3.58
C LEU A 418 -27.14 -1.95 3.01
N SER A 419 -28.23 -1.93 3.80
CA SER A 419 -29.57 -2.28 3.32
C SER A 419 -30.04 -1.36 2.19
N GLN A 420 -29.79 -0.05 2.31
CA GLN A 420 -30.09 0.93 1.26
C GLN A 420 -29.31 0.65 -0.03
N ILE A 421 -28.02 0.33 0.08
CA ILE A 421 -27.17 -0.06 -1.06
C ILE A 421 -27.70 -1.36 -1.71
N LYS A 422 -28.03 -2.36 -0.90
CA LYS A 422 -28.56 -3.65 -1.39
C LYS A 422 -29.90 -3.50 -2.12
N ALA A 423 -30.70 -2.49 -1.79
CA ALA A 423 -31.97 -2.20 -2.45
C ALA A 423 -31.83 -1.51 -3.83
N LEU A 424 -30.65 -0.99 -4.18
CA LEU A 424 -30.42 -0.32 -5.46
C LEU A 424 -30.55 -1.28 -6.65
N ALA A 425 -31.14 -0.77 -7.73
CA ALA A 425 -31.36 -1.48 -8.98
C ALA A 425 -30.64 -0.76 -10.13
N PRO A 426 -29.83 -1.48 -10.94
CA PRO A 426 -29.09 -0.84 -12.03
C PRO A 426 -29.98 -0.38 -13.20
N GLY A 427 -29.66 0.77 -13.78
CA GLY A 427 -30.34 1.30 -14.97
C GLY A 427 -29.83 2.69 -15.41
N GLY A 428 -30.22 3.14 -16.60
CA GLY A 428 -29.72 4.39 -17.20
C GLY A 428 -28.35 4.22 -17.86
N GLY A 429 -27.72 5.34 -18.23
CA GLY A 429 -26.33 5.42 -18.71
C GLY A 429 -25.33 5.57 -17.55
N THR A 430 -24.10 5.98 -17.85
CA THR A 430 -22.99 6.05 -16.88
C THR A 430 -22.30 7.41 -16.94
N ASP A 431 -22.32 8.19 -15.85
CA ASP A 431 -21.60 9.47 -15.74
C ASP A 431 -20.76 9.53 -14.45
N ILE A 432 -19.51 9.07 -14.57
CA ILE A 432 -18.56 9.02 -13.46
C ILE A 432 -18.07 10.43 -13.06
N TYR A 433 -18.00 11.34 -14.03
CA TYR A 433 -17.44 12.67 -13.82
C TYR A 433 -18.38 13.51 -12.97
N THR A 434 -19.67 13.50 -13.28
CA THR A 434 -20.68 14.21 -12.48
C THR A 434 -20.80 13.62 -11.07
N ALA A 435 -20.64 12.30 -10.92
CA ALA A 435 -20.58 11.64 -9.60
C ALA A 435 -19.39 12.11 -8.76
N ALA A 436 -18.17 12.03 -9.31
CA ALA A 436 -16.97 12.51 -8.63
C ALA A 436 -17.03 14.02 -8.34
N GLN A 437 -17.58 14.81 -9.27
CA GLN A 437 -17.78 16.24 -9.09
C GLN A 437 -18.73 16.54 -7.92
N HIS A 438 -19.82 15.78 -7.79
CA HIS A 438 -20.76 15.94 -6.69
C HIS A 438 -20.11 15.58 -5.35
N GLY A 439 -19.35 14.47 -5.29
CA GLY A 439 -18.59 14.10 -4.10
C GLY A 439 -17.60 15.18 -3.66
N LEU A 440 -16.87 15.76 -4.63
CA LEU A 440 -15.94 16.86 -4.36
C LEU A 440 -16.67 18.11 -3.84
N GLN A 441 -17.83 18.46 -4.39
CA GLN A 441 -18.64 19.58 -3.91
C GLN A 441 -19.09 19.39 -2.46
N LEU A 442 -19.56 18.18 -2.10
CA LEU A 442 -19.93 17.86 -0.73
C LEU A 442 -18.76 18.07 0.23
N MET A 443 -17.57 17.53 -0.11
CA MET A 443 -16.37 17.71 0.73
C MET A 443 -15.92 19.16 0.84
N ALA A 444 -16.03 19.94 -0.24
CA ALA A 444 -15.67 21.36 -0.22
C ALA A 444 -16.60 22.22 0.65
N GLU A 445 -17.82 21.76 0.90
CA GLU A 445 -18.80 22.43 1.76
C GLU A 445 -18.72 21.98 3.22
N MET A 446 -17.90 20.97 3.55
CA MET A 446 -17.74 20.47 4.91
C MET A 446 -16.84 21.38 5.74
N GLU A 447 -17.30 21.69 6.94
CA GLU A 447 -16.47 22.31 7.98
C GLU A 447 -15.42 21.29 8.48
N GLN A 448 -14.23 21.77 8.84
CA GLN A 448 -13.16 20.97 9.46
C GLN A 448 -12.67 19.77 8.63
N LEU A 449 -12.67 19.90 7.29
CA LEU A 449 -12.16 18.88 6.37
C LEU A 449 -10.72 18.43 6.70
N ASP A 450 -9.91 19.34 7.23
CA ASP A 450 -8.51 19.15 7.65
C ASP A 450 -8.35 18.18 8.83
N THR A 451 -9.41 17.91 9.59
CA THR A 451 -9.44 16.88 10.64
C THR A 451 -9.50 15.45 10.09
N TYR A 452 -9.82 15.30 8.80
CA TYR A 452 -9.95 14.01 8.12
C TYR A 452 -8.81 13.77 7.13
N VAL A 453 -8.67 12.52 6.71
CA VAL A 453 -8.03 12.14 5.44
C VAL A 453 -9.16 11.97 4.40
N PRO A 454 -9.43 12.96 3.53
CA PRO A 454 -10.51 12.87 2.56
C PRO A 454 -10.12 12.09 1.30
N ALA A 455 -11.04 11.28 0.77
CA ALA A 455 -10.91 10.70 -0.57
C ALA A 455 -12.26 10.36 -1.20
N ILE A 456 -12.27 10.32 -2.53
CA ILE A 456 -13.38 9.81 -3.32
C ILE A 456 -12.98 8.43 -3.86
N ILE A 457 -13.80 7.41 -3.59
CA ILE A 457 -13.66 6.08 -4.18
C ILE A 457 -14.77 5.90 -5.21
N LEU A 458 -14.39 5.74 -6.47
CA LEU A 458 -15.27 5.62 -7.62
C LEU A 458 -15.26 4.18 -8.14
N MET A 459 -16.42 3.52 -8.08
CA MET A 459 -16.58 2.09 -8.38
C MET A 459 -17.45 1.93 -9.62
N THR A 460 -16.92 1.41 -10.74
CA THR A 460 -17.65 1.33 -12.03
C THR A 460 -17.18 0.20 -12.96
N ASP A 461 -18.12 -0.39 -13.70
CA ASP A 461 -17.87 -1.31 -14.82
C ASP A 461 -17.99 -0.64 -16.20
N GLY A 462 -18.40 0.63 -16.22
CA GLY A 462 -18.95 1.28 -17.40
C GLY A 462 -17.99 2.27 -18.04
N LYS A 463 -18.27 2.57 -19.31
CA LYS A 463 -17.67 3.70 -20.01
C LYS A 463 -18.54 4.93 -19.80
N SER A 464 -17.97 5.99 -19.23
CA SER A 464 -18.70 7.21 -18.98
C SER A 464 -19.06 7.96 -20.26
N GLU A 465 -20.30 8.46 -20.31
CA GLU A 465 -20.84 9.34 -21.34
C GLU A 465 -20.63 10.84 -21.01
N GLY A 466 -20.11 11.14 -19.82
CA GLY A 466 -19.92 12.50 -19.30
C GLY A 466 -18.63 13.18 -19.79
N SER A 467 -18.35 14.35 -19.22
CA SER A 467 -17.20 15.19 -19.62
C SER A 467 -16.19 15.38 -18.49
N PHE A 468 -14.95 14.97 -18.75
CA PHE A 468 -13.81 15.19 -17.85
C PHE A 468 -13.56 16.68 -17.54
N ALA A 469 -13.74 17.56 -18.54
CA ALA A 469 -13.47 18.99 -18.39
C ALA A 469 -14.33 19.66 -17.31
N GLY A 470 -15.56 19.18 -17.08
CA GLY A 470 -16.43 19.68 -16.01
C GLY A 470 -15.87 19.37 -14.62
N PHE A 471 -15.41 18.13 -14.44
CA PHE A 471 -14.73 17.71 -13.22
C PHE A 471 -13.43 18.48 -13.01
N GLU A 472 -12.58 18.58 -14.05
CA GLU A 472 -11.29 19.28 -13.96
C GLU A 472 -11.46 20.74 -13.53
N ASN A 473 -12.40 21.46 -14.13
CA ASN A 473 -12.70 22.83 -13.76
C ASN A 473 -13.16 22.95 -12.30
N THR A 474 -13.97 22.00 -11.83
CA THR A 474 -14.44 21.98 -10.44
C THR A 474 -13.30 21.69 -9.46
N TRP A 475 -12.46 20.72 -9.77
CA TRP A 475 -11.28 20.37 -8.98
C TRP A 475 -10.31 21.55 -8.86
N ARG A 476 -9.98 22.19 -9.98
CA ARG A 476 -9.11 23.39 -9.98
C ARG A 476 -9.74 24.58 -9.26
N ARG A 477 -11.06 24.75 -9.33
CA ARG A 477 -11.77 25.85 -8.66
C ARG A 477 -11.70 25.73 -7.14
N PHE A 478 -11.88 24.52 -6.60
CA PHE A 478 -11.80 24.30 -5.16
C PHE A 478 -10.36 24.23 -4.66
N GLY A 479 -9.42 23.74 -5.48
CA GLY A 479 -8.00 23.69 -5.12
C GLY A 479 -7.70 22.75 -3.95
N LEU A 480 -8.58 21.79 -3.66
CA LEU A 480 -8.44 20.82 -2.58
C LEU A 480 -7.62 19.62 -3.06
N ASP A 481 -6.66 19.15 -2.26
CA ASP A 481 -5.86 17.95 -2.56
C ASP A 481 -6.62 16.65 -2.23
N ILE A 482 -7.84 16.51 -2.76
CA ILE A 482 -8.68 15.33 -2.57
C ILE A 482 -8.44 14.34 -3.73
N PRO A 483 -7.89 13.14 -3.45
CA PRO A 483 -7.68 12.12 -4.47
C PRO A 483 -8.98 11.42 -4.88
N VAL A 484 -9.06 11.07 -6.15
CA VAL A 484 -10.06 10.13 -6.69
C VAL A 484 -9.39 8.79 -6.95
N PHE A 485 -9.80 7.78 -6.22
CA PHE A 485 -9.40 6.40 -6.44
C PHE A 485 -10.46 5.68 -7.28
N GLY A 486 -10.03 5.05 -8.37
CA GLY A 486 -10.91 4.25 -9.22
C GLY A 486 -10.83 2.77 -8.86
N ILE A 487 -11.95 2.06 -8.81
CA ILE A 487 -12.00 0.60 -8.75
C ILE A 487 -12.74 0.09 -9.98
N LEU A 488 -12.03 -0.65 -10.83
CA LEU A 488 -12.54 -1.20 -12.08
C LEU A 488 -13.29 -2.51 -11.84
N PHE A 489 -14.45 -2.63 -12.48
CA PHE A 489 -15.28 -3.84 -12.56
C PHE A 489 -15.43 -4.26 -14.02
N GLY A 490 -15.74 -5.53 -14.28
CA GLY A 490 -16.11 -6.03 -15.62
C GLY A 490 -15.22 -5.50 -16.76
N ASP A 491 -15.85 -4.93 -17.80
CA ASP A 491 -15.20 -4.40 -19.00
C ASP A 491 -14.94 -2.87 -18.96
N ALA A 492 -14.78 -2.29 -17.77
CA ALA A 492 -14.61 -0.83 -17.61
C ALA A 492 -13.44 -0.24 -18.42
N SER A 493 -13.62 1.00 -18.88
CA SER A 493 -12.56 1.75 -19.57
C SER A 493 -11.57 2.34 -18.56
N ALA A 494 -10.41 1.68 -18.42
CA ALA A 494 -9.33 2.13 -17.52
C ALA A 494 -8.93 3.59 -17.75
N GLY A 495 -8.86 4.04 -19.01
CA GLY A 495 -8.39 5.39 -19.36
C GLY A 495 -9.16 6.54 -18.71
N GLN A 496 -10.49 6.45 -18.59
CA GLN A 496 -11.30 7.52 -17.99
C GLN A 496 -11.07 7.63 -16.47
N LEU A 497 -10.89 6.50 -15.79
CA LEU A 497 -10.53 6.49 -14.37
C LEU A 497 -9.08 6.93 -14.16
N GLU A 498 -8.17 6.54 -15.06
CA GLU A 498 -6.78 6.95 -15.02
C GLU A 498 -6.63 8.47 -15.16
N ASP A 499 -7.43 9.12 -16.01
CA ASP A 499 -7.39 10.58 -16.16
C ASP A 499 -7.85 11.31 -14.89
N LEU A 500 -8.90 10.81 -14.22
CA LEU A 500 -9.34 11.29 -12.91
C LEU A 500 -8.27 11.08 -11.83
N ALA A 501 -7.73 9.87 -11.75
CA ALA A 501 -6.69 9.52 -10.78
C ALA A 501 -5.42 10.37 -11.00
N ARG A 502 -4.97 10.54 -12.25
CA ARG A 502 -3.78 11.33 -12.59
C ARG A 502 -3.96 12.81 -12.23
N LEU A 503 -5.12 13.40 -12.53
CA LEU A 503 -5.40 14.81 -12.19
C LEU A 503 -5.38 15.03 -10.67
N THR A 504 -5.98 14.10 -9.92
CA THR A 504 -6.20 14.23 -8.47
C THR A 504 -5.11 13.59 -7.63
N ARG A 505 -4.06 13.05 -8.26
CA ARG A 505 -2.99 12.28 -7.61
C ARG A 505 -3.56 11.07 -6.82
N GLY A 506 -4.59 10.45 -7.36
CA GLY A 506 -5.15 9.18 -6.92
C GLY A 506 -4.55 7.98 -7.65
N ARG A 507 -5.24 6.84 -7.59
CA ARG A 507 -4.81 5.56 -8.20
C ARG A 507 -6.02 4.76 -8.67
N VAL A 508 -5.83 3.99 -9.74
CA VAL A 508 -6.82 2.99 -10.20
C VAL A 508 -6.42 1.60 -9.70
N PHE A 509 -7.39 0.87 -9.17
CA PHE A 509 -7.25 -0.50 -8.68
C PHE A 509 -8.09 -1.42 -9.56
N ASP A 510 -7.49 -2.51 -10.03
CA ASP A 510 -8.17 -3.50 -10.86
C ASP A 510 -8.91 -4.53 -9.99
N GLY A 511 -10.24 -4.44 -9.95
CA GLY A 511 -11.10 -5.35 -9.20
C GLY A 511 -11.65 -6.51 -10.01
N ARG A 512 -11.26 -6.69 -11.27
CA ARG A 512 -11.85 -7.70 -12.18
C ARG A 512 -11.51 -9.13 -11.80
N HIS A 513 -10.36 -9.34 -11.15
CA HIS A 513 -9.90 -10.65 -10.69
C HIS A 513 -10.19 -10.89 -9.21
N ASP A 514 -9.94 -9.86 -8.37
CA ASP A 514 -10.13 -9.92 -6.93
C ASP A 514 -10.58 -8.54 -6.42
N LEU A 515 -11.89 -8.34 -6.44
CA LEU A 515 -12.50 -7.09 -6.00
C LEU A 515 -12.25 -6.80 -4.52
N VAL A 516 -12.26 -7.84 -3.68
CA VAL A 516 -12.01 -7.69 -2.24
C VAL A 516 -10.61 -7.14 -2.03
N GLN A 517 -9.61 -7.70 -2.70
CA GLN A 517 -8.24 -7.20 -2.62
C GLN A 517 -8.10 -5.79 -3.22
N ALA A 518 -8.71 -5.49 -4.37
CA ALA A 518 -8.67 -4.16 -4.97
C ALA A 518 -9.26 -3.10 -4.02
N PHE A 519 -10.37 -3.44 -3.37
CA PHE A 519 -11.03 -2.57 -2.41
C PHE A 519 -10.20 -2.35 -1.15
N ARG A 520 -9.64 -3.42 -0.58
CA ARG A 520 -8.70 -3.32 0.57
C ARG A 520 -7.49 -2.47 0.22
N LYS A 521 -6.93 -2.65 -0.97
CA LYS A 521 -5.83 -1.81 -1.48
C LYS A 521 -6.27 -0.36 -1.54
N ALA A 522 -7.41 -0.03 -2.16
CA ALA A 522 -7.91 1.34 -2.21
C ALA A 522 -8.09 1.98 -0.83
N LYS A 523 -8.63 1.22 0.15
CA LYS A 523 -8.80 1.72 1.50
C LYS A 523 -7.47 1.93 2.23
N GLY A 524 -6.38 1.28 1.83
CA GLY A 524 -5.05 1.57 2.37
C GLY A 524 -4.50 2.96 1.99
N TYR A 525 -5.10 3.65 1.02
CA TYR A 525 -4.65 4.95 0.49
C TYR A 525 -5.48 6.11 1.05
N ASN A 526 -6.37 5.84 2.00
CA ASN A 526 -7.27 6.79 2.66
C ASN A 526 -7.48 6.40 4.12
#